data_AF-A0A959EXZ6-F1
#
_entry.id   AF-A0A959EXZ6-F1
#
_cell.length_a   1.000
_cell.length_b   1.000
_cell.length_c   1.000
_cell.angle_alpha   90.00
_cell.angle_beta   90.00
_cell.angle_gamma   90.00
#
_symmetry.space_group_name_H-M   'P 1'
#
loop_
_entity.id
_entity.type
_entity.pdbx_description
1 polymer ?
#
loop_
_entity_poly.entity_id
_entity_poly.type
_entity_poly.pdbx_seq_one_letter_code
_entity_poly.pdbx_strand_id
1 'polypeptide(L)' 'MPKNILPILFFCCLTGALFGQPPGGSGITIREESIRVGELLKEITRQSGADFAYHSRVVDPETVVSFAVEH' A
#
# COMPACT_ATOMS: atom_id res chain seq x y z
N MET A 1 -30.05 7.18 37.53
CA MET A 1 -28.80 7.48 36.78
C MET A 1 -28.15 6.16 36.39
N PRO A 2 -27.97 5.83 35.10
CA PRO A 2 -27.52 4.50 34.71
C PRO A 2 -26.03 4.34 35.03
N LYS A 3 -25.72 3.48 36.00
CA LYS A 3 -24.38 3.21 36.54
C LYS A 3 -23.44 2.48 35.56
N ASN A 4 -23.88 2.24 34.32
CA ASN A 4 -23.25 1.29 33.41
C ASN A 4 -22.79 1.93 32.08
N ILE A 5 -22.84 3.26 31.97
CA ILE A 5 -22.46 3.98 30.72
C ILE A 5 -20.93 4.06 30.56
N LEU A 6 -20.19 4.06 31.68
CA LEU A 6 -18.74 4.20 31.69
C LEU A 6 -17.97 3.06 30.97
N PRO A 7 -18.29 1.76 31.15
CA PRO A 7 -17.61 0.70 30.41
C PRO A 7 -17.94 0.70 28.91
N ILE A 8 -19.14 1.15 28.52
CA ILE A 8 -19.56 1.23 27.11
C ILE A 8 -18.77 2.30 26.37
N LEU A 9 -18.58 3.47 26.99
CA LEU A 9 -17.73 4.54 26.45
C LEU A 9 -16.28 4.09 26.28
N PHE A 10 -15.74 3.35 27.25
CA PHE A 10 -14.38 2.83 27.17
C PHE A 10 -14.21 1.81 26.02
N PHE A 11 -15.20 0.93 25.81
CA PHE A 11 -15.17 -0.06 24.74
C PHE A 11 -15.28 0.60 23.35
N CYS A 12 -16.08 1.66 23.19
CA CYS A 12 -16.20 2.40 21.93
C CYS A 12 -14.93 3.18 21.56
N CYS A 13 -14.15 3.67 22.52
CA CYS A 13 -12.88 4.35 22.24
C CYS A 13 -11.79 3.37 21.77
N LEU A 14 -11.82 2.12 22.25
CA LEU A 14 -10.83 1.10 21.91
C LEU A 14 -10.98 0.61 20.46
N THR A 15 -12.21 0.55 19.93
CA THR A 15 -12.46 0.16 18.53
C THR A 15 -12.04 1.24 17.54
N GLY A 16 -12.20 2.52 17.87
CA GLY A 16 -11.74 3.63 17.01
C GLY A 16 -10.23 3.64 16.78
N ALA A 17 -9.44 3.22 17.78
CA ALA A 17 -7.98 3.11 17.65
C ALA A 17 -7.52 1.89 16.84
N LEU A 18 -8.32 0.81 16.82
CA LEU A 18 -8.00 -0.41 16.05
C LEU A 18 -8.34 -0.30 14.57
N PHE A 19 -9.35 0.52 14.21
CA PHE A 19 -9.80 0.72 12.82
C PHE A 19 -9.41 2.08 12.22
N GLY A 20 -8.70 2.91 12.98
CA GLY A 20 -8.08 4.14 12.48
C GLY A 20 -6.88 3.85 11.60
N GLN A 21 -7.07 3.17 10.46
CA GLN A 21 -6.06 3.16 9.42
C GLN A 21 -5.88 4.61 8.94
N PRO A 22 -4.65 5.14 8.91
CA PRO A 22 -4.43 6.43 8.30
C PRO A 22 -4.94 6.39 6.86
N PRO A 23 -5.58 7.45 6.35
CA PRO A 23 -5.86 7.57 4.92
C PRO A 23 -4.52 7.81 4.20
N GLY A 24 -3.69 6.77 4.14
CA GLY A 24 -2.42 6.75 3.44
C GLY A 24 -2.69 6.36 2.00
N GLY A 25 -2.41 7.29 1.08
CA GLY A 25 -2.83 7.25 -0.31
C GLY A 25 -2.63 5.90 -1.02
N SER A 26 -3.64 5.53 -1.79
CA SER A 26 -3.65 4.41 -2.74
C SER A 26 -2.69 4.66 -3.92
N GLY A 27 -1.43 4.96 -3.63
CA GLY A 27 -0.43 5.28 -4.63
C GLY A 27 0.85 4.51 -4.34
N ILE A 28 1.36 3.80 -5.34
CA ILE A 28 2.72 3.27 -5.31
C ILE A 28 3.65 4.42 -5.67
N THR A 29 4.60 4.72 -4.79
CA THR A 29 5.59 5.78 -5.06
C THR A 29 6.86 5.16 -5.61
N ILE A 30 7.24 5.53 -6.82
CA ILE A 30 8.51 5.18 -7.46
C ILE A 30 9.38 6.44 -7.46
N ARG A 31 10.62 6.35 -6.95
CA ARG A 31 11.51 7.51 -6.79
C ARG A 31 12.62 7.57 -7.83
N GLU A 32 12.72 6.53 -8.66
CA GLU A 32 13.67 6.48 -9.76
C GLU A 32 13.08 7.06 -11.06
N GLU A 33 13.91 7.72 -11.86
CA GLU A 33 13.53 8.17 -13.22
C GLU A 33 13.40 7.00 -14.20
N SER A 34 14.08 5.90 -13.90
CA SER A 34 13.96 4.64 -14.64
C SER A 34 14.22 3.44 -13.74
N ILE A 35 13.55 2.32 -14.01
CA ILE A 35 13.62 1.10 -13.21
C ILE A 35 13.49 -0.12 -14.11
N ARG A 36 14.13 -1.24 -13.74
CA ARG A 36 13.85 -2.52 -14.39
C ARG A 36 12.44 -3.00 -14.03
N VAL A 37 11.73 -3.63 -14.98
CA VAL A 37 10.40 -4.19 -14.76
C VAL A 37 10.39 -5.15 -13.56
N GLY A 38 11.40 -6.00 -13.41
CA GLY A 38 11.49 -6.91 -12.28
C GLY A 38 11.61 -6.20 -10.92
N GLU A 39 12.29 -5.06 -10.86
CA GLU A 39 12.41 -4.24 -9.65
C GLU A 39 11.13 -3.46 -9.37
N LEU A 40 10.48 -2.94 -10.41
CA LEU A 40 9.17 -2.30 -10.32
C LEU A 40 8.13 -3.24 -9.71
N LEU A 41 8.04 -4.48 -10.19
CA LEU A 41 7.09 -5.47 -9.68
C LEU A 41 7.38 -5.84 -8.22
N LYS A 42 8.65 -5.93 -7.82
CA LYS A 42 9.05 -6.13 -6.42
C LYS A 42 8.62 -4.95 -5.56
N GLU A 43 8.80 -3.73 -6.03
CA GLU A 43 8.47 -2.53 -5.28
C GLU A 43 6.95 -2.36 -5.12
N ILE A 44 6.18 -2.67 -6.17
CA ILE A 44 4.72 -2.75 -6.10
C ILE A 44 4.32 -3.80 -5.07
N THR A 45 4.91 -5.00 -5.09
CA THR A 45 4.61 -6.08 -4.12
C THR A 45 4.91 -5.63 -2.69
N ARG A 46 6.06 -4.97 -2.48
CA ARG A 46 6.50 -4.46 -1.17
C ARG A 46 5.56 -3.40 -0.60
N GLN A 47 5.09 -2.47 -1.43
CA GLN A 47 4.23 -1.36 -1.00
C GLN A 47 2.74 -1.75 -0.91
N SER A 48 2.25 -2.58 -1.82
CA SER A 48 0.84 -3.00 -1.87
C SER A 48 0.52 -4.23 -1.03
N GLY A 49 1.52 -5.07 -0.73
CA GLY A 49 1.33 -6.39 -0.13
C GLY A 49 0.69 -7.42 -1.07
N ALA A 50 0.54 -7.09 -2.36
CA ALA A 50 -0.03 -8.00 -3.36
C ALA A 50 1.08 -8.72 -4.14
N ASP A 51 0.97 -10.04 -4.26
CA ASP A 51 1.85 -10.85 -5.09
C ASP A 51 1.43 -10.79 -6.56
N PHE A 52 2.40 -10.57 -7.45
CA PHE A 52 2.18 -10.55 -8.89
C PHE A 52 2.82 -11.75 -9.58
N ALA A 53 2.00 -12.47 -10.35
CA ALA A 53 2.47 -13.45 -11.31
C ALA A 53 2.36 -12.88 -12.73
N TYR A 54 3.37 -13.13 -13.55
CA TYR A 54 3.40 -12.70 -14.95
C TYR A 54 3.90 -13.82 -15.86
N HIS A 55 3.52 -13.74 -17.13
CA HIS A 55 3.99 -14.68 -18.13
C HIS A 55 5.34 -14.22 -18.68
N SER A 56 6.39 -15.02 -18.46
CA SER A 56 7.78 -14.71 -18.88
C SER A 56 8.01 -14.56 -20.39
N ARG A 57 7.06 -14.96 -21.24
CA ARG A 57 7.13 -14.74 -22.70
C ARG A 57 6.65 -13.35 -23.12
N VAL A 58 5.92 -12.68 -22.24
CA VAL A 58 5.28 -11.38 -22.50
C VAL A 58 5.96 -10.28 -21.68
N VAL A 59 6.36 -10.60 -20.45
CA VAL A 59 7.02 -9.67 -19.55
C VAL A 59 8.48 -10.07 -19.40
N ASP A 60 9.35 -9.19 -19.88
CA ASP A 60 10.79 -9.28 -19.68
C ASP A 60 11.19 -8.48 -18.42
N PRO A 61 11.65 -9.13 -17.35
CA PRO A 61 12.03 -8.45 -16.11
C PRO A 61 13.27 -7.55 -16.25
N GLU A 62 14.08 -7.76 -17.29
CA GLU A 62 15.32 -6.99 -17.53
C GLU A 62 15.07 -5.71 -18.33
N THR A 63 13.89 -5.56 -18.93
CA THR A 63 13.49 -4.34 -19.63
C THR A 63 13.47 -3.16 -18.65
N VAL A 64 14.01 -2.01 -19.08
CA VAL A 64 14.01 -0.77 -18.31
C VAL A 64 12.86 0.12 -18.77
N VAL A 65 12.08 0.61 -17.80
CA VAL A 65 10.98 1.55 -18.04
C VAL A 65 11.41 2.91 -17.52
N SER A 66 11.26 3.95 -18.33
CA SER A 66 11.48 5.34 -17.93
C SER A 66 10.16 6.00 -17.55
N PHE A 67 10.16 6.80 -16.50
CA PHE A 67 9.01 7.59 -16.09
C PHE A 67 9.20 9.04 -16.50
N ALA A 68 8.15 9.66 -17.01
CA ALA A 68 8.09 11.12 -17.08
C ALA A 68 7.64 11.62 -15.70
N VAL A 69 8.50 12.37 -15.01
CA VAL A 69 8.11 13.10 -13.81
C VAL A 69 7.35 14.34 -14.28
N GLU A 70 6.01 14.32 -14.18
CA GLU A 70 5.23 15.55 -14.33
C GLU A 70 5.45 16.41 -13.08
N HIS A 71 6.07 17.58 -13.29
CA HIS A 71 6.33 18.60 -12.27
C HIS A 71 5.15 19.55 -12.10
#